data_AF-A0A095F0R6-F1
#
_entry.id   AF-A0A095F0R6-F1
#
_cell.length_a   1.000
_cell.length_b   1.000
_cell.length_c   1.000
_cell.angle_alpha   90.00
_cell.angle_beta   90.00
_cell.angle_gamma   90.00
#
_symmetry.space_group_name_H-M   'P 1'
#
loop_
_entity.id
_entity.type
_entity.pdbx_description
1 polymer ?
#
loop_
_entity_poly.entity_id
_entity_poly.type
_entity_poly.pdbx_seq_one_letter_code
_entity_poly.pdbx_strand_id
1 'polypeptide(L)'
;MGAFAVGKPRLRHAQMGSIAGEVISVSAHALRSSGLEILGSGIGSVSIRDLVAGVGELLATTPVGGFDTPVEILPLASVSEAWLVDADDRRLVLLP
;
A
#
# COMPACT_ATOMS: atom_id res chain seq x y z
N MET A 1 30.16 -4.89 -34.63
CA MET A 1 29.39 -5.55 -33.55
C MET A 1 28.73 -4.44 -32.73
N GLY A 2 27.50 -4.07 -33.10
CA GLY A 2 26.80 -2.92 -32.52
C GLY A 2 26.10 -3.31 -31.22
N ALA A 3 26.22 -2.46 -30.21
CA ALA A 3 25.56 -2.63 -28.92
C ALA A 3 24.04 -2.71 -29.12
N PHE A 4 23.44 -3.83 -28.74
CA PHE A 4 21.99 -3.94 -28.60
C PHE A 4 21.54 -2.93 -27.55
N ALA A 5 20.55 -2.11 -27.90
CA ALA A 5 19.95 -1.17 -26.95
C ALA A 5 19.44 -1.94 -25.72
N VAL A 6 19.92 -1.56 -24.54
CA VAL A 6 19.45 -2.08 -23.26
C VAL A 6 17.96 -1.77 -23.15
N GLY A 7 17.13 -2.79 -22.93
CA GLY A 7 15.67 -2.65 -22.81
C GLY A 7 15.25 -1.64 -21.74
N LYS A 8 13.97 -1.25 -21.73
CA LYS A 8 13.44 -0.31 -20.73
C LYS A 8 13.77 -0.77 -19.29
N PRO A 9 14.04 0.17 -18.36
CA PRO A 9 14.35 -0.18 -16.98
C PRO A 9 13.19 -0.94 -16.33
N ARG A 10 13.51 -1.81 -15.37
CA ARG A 10 12.52 -2.60 -14.63
C ARG A 10 11.51 -1.68 -13.93
N LEU A 11 10.22 -1.97 -14.10
CA LEU A 11 9.12 -1.28 -13.43
C LEU A 11 8.38 -2.27 -12.55
N ARG A 12 8.34 -2.05 -11.23
CA ARG A 12 7.62 -2.91 -10.28
C ARG A 12 6.30 -2.28 -9.87
N HIS A 13 5.21 -2.99 -10.10
CA HIS A 13 3.89 -2.70 -9.55
C HIS A 13 3.65 -3.58 -8.32
N ALA A 14 3.57 -2.98 -7.14
CA ALA A 14 3.28 -3.69 -5.90
C ALA A 14 1.79 -3.52 -5.53
N GLN A 15 1.02 -4.60 -5.64
CA GLN A 15 -0.40 -4.63 -5.31
C GLN A 15 -0.60 -4.84 -3.80
N MET A 16 -1.26 -3.89 -3.13
CA MET A 16 -1.48 -3.95 -1.67
C MET A 16 -2.92 -4.25 -1.23
N GLY A 17 -3.92 -4.08 -2.10
CA GLY A 17 -5.32 -4.28 -1.73
C GLY A 17 -6.27 -4.27 -2.93
N SER A 18 -7.57 -4.31 -2.67
CA SER A 18 -8.60 -4.47 -3.70
C SER A 18 -9.76 -3.47 -3.62
N ILE A 19 -9.54 -2.30 -3.01
CA ILE A 19 -10.58 -1.25 -2.92
C ILE A 19 -11.08 -0.80 -4.30
N ALA A 20 -10.22 -0.87 -5.33
CA ALA A 20 -10.56 -0.56 -6.73
C ALA A 20 -11.14 -1.77 -7.51
N GLY A 21 -11.36 -2.91 -6.85
CA GLY A 21 -11.82 -4.17 -7.43
C GLY A 21 -10.78 -5.29 -7.35
N GLU A 22 -11.26 -6.52 -7.57
CA GLU A 22 -10.46 -7.76 -7.47
C GLU A 22 -9.61 -8.05 -8.72
N VAL A 23 -9.94 -7.43 -9.86
CA VAL A 23 -9.32 -7.73 -11.15
C VAL A 23 -8.44 -6.58 -11.61
N ILE A 24 -7.18 -6.90 -11.93
CA ILE A 24 -6.24 -5.97 -12.55
C ILE A 24 -6.19 -6.26 -14.05
N SER A 25 -6.66 -5.31 -14.86
CA SER A 25 -6.56 -5.41 -16.33
C SER A 25 -5.28 -4.76 -16.82
N VAL A 26 -4.44 -5.50 -17.55
CA VAL A 26 -3.15 -5.01 -18.07
C VAL A 26 -3.13 -5.11 -19.60
N SER A 27 -2.69 -4.02 -20.27
CA SER A 27 -2.55 -4.05 -21.73
C SER A 27 -1.41 -4.98 -22.16
N ALA A 28 -1.65 -5.78 -23.20
CA ALA A 28 -0.62 -6.65 -23.76
C ALA A 28 0.61 -5.87 -24.28
N HIS A 29 0.43 -4.60 -24.70
CA HIS A 29 1.53 -3.75 -25.16
C HIS A 29 2.44 -3.33 -24.00
N ALA A 30 1.86 -2.87 -22.89
CA ALA A 30 2.64 -2.52 -21.70
C ALA A 30 3.44 -3.75 -21.23
N LEU A 31 2.78 -4.91 -21.10
CA LEU A 31 3.40 -6.13 -20.60
C LEU A 31 4.68 -6.52 -21.38
N ARG A 32 4.67 -6.40 -22.72
CA ARG A 32 5.81 -6.81 -23.56
C ARG A 32 6.85 -5.71 -23.83
N SER A 33 6.58 -4.45 -23.47
CA SER A 33 7.41 -3.30 -23.89
C SER A 33 7.99 -2.45 -22.76
N SER A 34 7.59 -2.68 -21.51
CA SER A 34 8.01 -1.86 -20.36
C SER A 34 8.87 -2.54 -19.31
N GLY A 35 9.12 -3.84 -19.41
CA GLY A 35 9.81 -4.58 -18.34
C GLY A 35 9.01 -4.59 -17.02
N LEU A 36 7.67 -4.59 -17.14
CA LEU A 36 6.73 -4.59 -16.00
C LEU A 36 6.83 -5.90 -15.20
N GLU A 37 6.95 -5.77 -13.88
CA GLU A 37 6.85 -6.84 -12.90
C GLU A 37 5.66 -6.56 -11.98
N ILE A 38 4.85 -7.58 -11.73
CA ILE A 38 3.69 -7.49 -10.85
C ILE A 38 4.00 -8.28 -9.59
N LEU A 39 3.95 -7.62 -8.44
CA LEU A 39 4.20 -8.19 -7.12
C LEU A 39 2.95 -8.07 -6.27
N GLY A 40 2.60 -9.13 -5.55
CA GLY A 40 1.56 -9.09 -4.52
C GLY A 40 2.15 -8.82 -3.14
N SER A 41 1.53 -7.93 -2.38
CA SER A 41 1.87 -7.63 -0.98
C SER A 41 0.61 -7.61 -0.14
N GLY A 42 0.39 -8.66 0.63
CA GLY A 42 -0.74 -8.79 1.56
C GLY A 42 -0.29 -9.04 2.98
N ILE A 43 -1.25 -9.03 3.90
CA ILE A 43 -1.02 -9.44 5.29
C ILE A 43 -0.70 -10.95 5.31
N GLY A 44 0.59 -11.28 5.33
CA GLY A 44 1.09 -12.64 5.15
C GLY A 44 2.20 -12.79 4.10
N SER A 45 2.53 -11.73 3.34
CA SER A 45 3.67 -11.73 2.42
C SER A 45 5.04 -11.78 3.10
N VAL A 46 5.09 -11.53 4.41
CA VAL A 46 6.29 -11.60 5.25
C VAL A 46 5.97 -12.33 6.55
N SER A 47 7.00 -12.82 7.25
CA SER A 47 6.81 -13.40 8.58
C SER A 47 6.31 -12.33 9.57
N ILE A 48 5.57 -12.73 10.62
CA ILE A 48 5.14 -11.80 11.68
C ILE A 48 6.34 -11.10 12.32
N ARG A 49 7.47 -11.81 12.48
CA ARG A 49 8.70 -11.24 13.02
C ARG A 49 9.20 -10.08 12.15
N ASP A 50 9.27 -10.29 10.84
CA ASP A 50 9.78 -9.28 9.92
C ASP A 50 8.80 -8.11 9.79
N LEU A 51 7.49 -8.38 9.85
CA LEU A 51 6.45 -7.34 9.90
C LEU A 51 6.64 -6.43 11.12
N VAL A 52 6.80 -7.02 12.32
CA VAL A 52 7.00 -6.25 13.56
C VAL A 52 8.30 -5.46 13.50
N ALA A 53 9.38 -6.04 12.99
CA ALA A 53 10.66 -5.35 12.82
C ALA A 53 10.50 -4.14 11.88
N GLY A 54 9.89 -4.32 10.71
CA GLY A 54 9.65 -3.24 9.75
C GLY A 54 8.72 -2.14 10.28
N VAL A 55 7.68 -2.50 11.04
CA VAL A 55 6.84 -1.51 11.73
C VAL A 55 7.65 -0.72 12.75
N GLY A 56 8.55 -1.37 13.50
CA GLY A 56 9.44 -0.70 14.45
C GLY A 56 10.37 0.30 13.75
N GLU A 57 10.98 -0.10 12.63
CA GLU A 57 11.80 0.79 11.79
C GLU A 57 11.00 1.99 11.28
N LEU A 58 9.78 1.76 10.77
CA LEU A 58 8.90 2.83 10.31
C LEU A 58 8.62 3.83 11.44
N LEU A 59 8.14 3.35 12.59
CA LEU A 59 7.82 4.20 13.75
C LEU A 59 9.02 5.00 14.26
N ALA A 60 10.22 4.42 14.23
CA ALA A 60 11.45 5.10 14.62
C ALA A 60 11.80 6.25 13.65
N THR A 61 11.42 6.14 12.38
CA THR A 61 11.65 7.17 11.37
C THR A 61 10.54 8.22 11.31
N THR A 62 9.36 7.94 11.87
CA THR A 62 8.19 8.83 11.81
C THR A 62 8.46 10.28 12.22
N PRO A 63 9.18 10.57 13.32
CA PRO A 63 9.42 11.95 13.75
C PRO A 63 10.17 12.80 12.72
N VAL A 64 11.01 12.16 11.88
CA VAL A 64 11.83 12.81 10.85
C VAL A 64 11.18 12.72 9.48
N GLY A 65 10.37 11.69 9.24
CA GLY A 65 9.74 11.39 7.96
C GLY A 65 8.62 12.35 7.55
N GLY A 66 8.17 13.22 8.46
CA GLY A 66 7.09 14.18 8.17
C GLY A 66 5.77 13.50 7.79
N PHE A 67 5.54 12.26 8.27
CA PHE A 67 4.29 11.56 8.02
C PHE A 67 3.16 12.25 8.77
N ASP A 68 2.23 12.82 8.03
CA ASP A 68 0.99 13.39 8.53
C ASP A 68 -0.16 12.56 7.95
N THR A 69 -0.88 11.86 8.83
CA THR A 69 -2.06 11.09 8.45
C THR A 69 -3.26 11.82 9.04
N PRO A 70 -4.22 12.27 8.22
CA PRO A 70 -5.45 12.85 8.73
C PRO A 70 -6.16 11.84 9.64
N VAL A 71 -6.43 12.23 10.88
CA VAL A 71 -7.11 11.38 11.87
C VAL A 71 -8.39 12.06 12.31
N GLU A 72 -9.45 11.28 12.43
CA GLU A 72 -10.68 11.67 13.12
C GLU A 72 -10.84 10.79 14.37
N ILE A 73 -10.99 11.45 15.52
CA ILE A 73 -11.09 10.79 16.82
C ILE A 73 -12.55 10.76 17.25
N LEU A 74 -13.08 9.57 17.56
CA LEU A 74 -14.45 9.39 18.04
C LEU A 74 -14.47 8.56 19.34
N PRO A 75 -15.50 8.72 20.19
CA PRO A 75 -15.72 7.80 21.30
C PRO A 75 -16.01 6.38 20.77
N LEU A 76 -15.59 5.36 21.51
CA LEU A 76 -15.89 3.96 21.19
C LEU A 76 -17.40 3.71 21.09
N ALA A 77 -18.20 4.45 21.87
CA ALA A 77 -19.67 4.40 21.82
C ALA A 77 -20.25 4.74 20.43
N SER A 78 -19.54 5.51 19.61
CA SER A 78 -19.97 5.90 18.26
C SER A 78 -19.57 4.90 17.18
N VAL A 79 -18.95 3.76 17.52
CA VAL A 79 -18.45 2.79 16.53
C VAL A 79 -19.52 2.33 15.54
N SER A 80 -20.75 2.11 16.01
CA SER A 80 -21.86 1.64 15.15
C SER A 80 -22.26 2.69 14.11
N GLU A 81 -22.25 3.96 14.48
CA GLU A 81 -22.58 5.08 13.59
C GLU A 81 -21.43 5.31 12.61
N ALA A 82 -20.20 5.35 13.13
CA ALA A 82 -18.99 5.56 12.35
C ALA A 82 -18.77 4.47 11.29
N TRP A 83 -19.20 3.22 11.55
CA TRP A 83 -19.08 2.10 10.62
C TRP A 83 -19.93 2.26 9.35
N LEU A 84 -20.99 3.05 9.41
CA LEU A 84 -21.91 3.27 8.28
C LEU A 84 -21.45 4.41 7.37
N VAL A 85 -20.44 5.17 7.78
CA VAL A 85 -19.90 6.28 7.00
C VAL A 85 -18.92 5.72 5.97
N ASP A 86 -19.07 6.17 4.72
CA ASP A 86 -18.13 5.82 3.66
C ASP A 86 -16.72 6.27 4.02
N ALA A 87 -15.74 5.42 3.73
CA ALA A 87 -14.34 5.74 3.98
C ALA A 87 -13.89 6.94 3.14
N ASP A 88 -13.23 7.90 3.78
CA ASP A 88 -12.56 9.02 3.14
C ASP A 88 -11.04 8.92 3.33
N ASP A 89 -10.33 10.04 3.20
CA ASP A 89 -8.89 10.12 3.40
C ASP A 89 -8.47 10.17 4.88
N ARG A 90 -9.42 10.16 5.82
CA ARG A 90 -9.16 10.22 7.26
C ARG A 90 -9.18 8.84 7.88
N ARG A 91 -8.29 8.65 8.84
CA ARG A 91 -8.25 7.46 9.68
C ARG A 91 -9.11 7.68 10.92
N LEU A 92 -10.16 6.88 11.08
CA LEU A 92 -10.91 6.82 12.33
C LEU A 92 -10.07 6.19 13.45
N VAL A 93 -10.03 6.85 14.60
CA VAL A 93 -9.41 6.38 15.85
C VAL A 93 -10.45 6.43 16.96
N LEU A 94 -10.74 5.27 17.55
CA LEU A 94 -11.72 5.14 18.63
C LEU A 94 -11.00 5.21 19.98
N LEU A 95 -11.48 6.10 20.86
CA LEU A 95 -11.02 6.20 22.24
C LEU A 95 -12.08 5.65 23.21
N PRO A 96 -11.67 5.05 24.35
CA PRO A 96 -12.59 4.51 25.35
C PRO A 96 -13.63 5.52 25.84
#